data_AF-A0A7I0J7I9-F1
#
_entry.id   AF-A0A7I0J7I9-F1
#
_cell.length_a   1.000
_cell.length_b   1.000
_cell.length_c   1.000
_cell.angle_alpha   90.00
_cell.angle_beta   90.00
_cell.angle_gamma   90.00
#
_symmetry.space_group_name_H-M   'P 1'
#
loop_
_entity.id
_entity.type
_entity.pdbx_description
1 polymer ?
#
loop_
_entity_poly.entity_id
_entity_poly.type
_entity_poly.pdbx_seq_one_letter_code
_entity_poly.pdbx_strand_id
1 'polypeptide(L)'
;MTRLPSLVASALILLLPLASPCAAAPDPAPLFEAKTVTERNSALAALEAAAPSDPASAYAAGAGEFFTALEILAGGLHRHGFESPQSFMLPLMRLPVPDNPNPEPLTYEEFRAILVAFRDRLQKSAATLGSVPADADIGMVIDLTRLGIDLNEDGNIARDESAASIMAALSRGGAPDGPAPSLTFRFDRADGYWLQGYAEFLMAQADFWLAHDFKTMFDGSFHMLFPRAKLPLQDVLVPPDGGMSGSIFASEWRFADFISLVHLVNWPVVEPERRQAARRHLLEMIRLSREDWKAIRAETDNDREWLPGPKQKGPNPLTGLEVGEEQVTAWLATLDMAEDLLEGRVLLPHFRVAGKGINMKRFFDEPKTFDLVLSITGPAIAPYFESGRILTGDDFDQIQREFGGAGFLTFALWFN
;
A
#
# COMPACT_ATOMS: atom_id res chain seq x y z
N MET A 1 59.96 -43.18 59.43
CA MET A 1 58.56 -42.89 59.79
C MET A 1 57.96 -42.05 58.67
N THR A 2 56.73 -42.39 58.30
CA THR A 2 55.80 -41.72 57.36
C THR A 2 56.21 -41.57 55.89
N ARG A 3 55.41 -42.24 55.04
CA ARG A 3 55.53 -42.42 53.59
C ARG A 3 55.04 -41.19 52.82
N LEU A 4 55.70 -40.88 51.71
CA LEU A 4 55.13 -40.11 50.60
C LEU A 4 54.93 -41.07 49.41
N PRO A 5 53.75 -41.04 48.76
CA PRO A 5 53.73 -41.23 47.32
C PRO A 5 52.88 -40.14 46.65
N SER A 6 53.24 -39.78 45.43
CA SER A 6 52.35 -39.68 44.26
C SER A 6 52.85 -38.65 43.28
N LEU A 7 53.14 -39.13 42.07
CA LEU A 7 53.26 -38.33 40.85
C LEU A 7 52.85 -39.25 39.72
N VAL A 8 51.65 -39.06 39.19
CA VAL A 8 51.33 -38.95 37.75
C VAL A 8 49.91 -38.40 37.68
N ALA A 9 49.74 -37.17 37.22
CA ALA A 9 48.43 -36.59 36.87
C ALA A 9 48.44 -36.32 35.36
N SER A 10 47.60 -37.06 34.64
CA SER A 10 47.30 -36.85 33.22
C SER A 10 46.24 -35.77 33.08
N ALA A 11 46.45 -34.85 32.14
CA ALA A 11 45.53 -33.78 31.79
C ALA A 11 44.29 -34.30 31.06
N LEU A 12 43.09 -33.91 31.53
CA LEU A 12 41.83 -34.02 30.81
C LEU A 12 41.32 -32.58 30.57
N ILE A 13 41.33 -32.13 29.32
CA ILE A 13 40.71 -30.87 28.90
C ILE A 13 39.24 -31.18 28.60
N LEU A 14 38.34 -30.68 29.43
CA LEU A 14 36.89 -30.68 29.21
C LEU A 14 36.54 -29.54 28.24
N LEU A 15 36.18 -29.90 27.00
CA LEU A 15 35.47 -29.02 26.06
C LEU A 15 34.00 -28.94 26.50
N LEU A 16 33.65 -27.88 27.23
CA LEU A 16 32.25 -27.49 27.44
C LEU A 16 31.78 -26.68 26.22
N PRO A 17 30.59 -26.96 25.66
CA PRO A 17 30.03 -26.11 24.62
C PRO A 17 29.63 -24.78 25.28
N LEU A 18 30.26 -23.69 24.82
CA LEU A 18 29.77 -22.34 25.08
C LEU A 18 28.42 -22.19 24.37
N ALA A 19 27.33 -22.36 25.10
CA ALA A 19 26.04 -21.85 24.66
C ALA A 19 26.14 -20.32 24.72
N SER A 20 26.24 -19.68 23.55
CA SER A 20 26.05 -18.24 23.45
C SER A 20 24.70 -17.89 24.09
N PRO A 21 24.62 -16.90 24.98
CA PRO A 21 23.33 -16.45 25.47
C PRO A 21 22.52 -15.97 24.26
N CYS A 22 21.37 -16.60 24.02
CA CYS A 22 20.40 -16.10 23.06
C CYS A 22 20.05 -14.68 23.51
N ALA A 23 20.46 -13.66 22.75
CA ALA A 23 20.03 -12.30 23.03
C ALA A 23 18.49 -12.31 23.00
N ALA A 24 17.87 -11.72 24.02
CA ALA A 24 16.42 -11.55 24.01
C ALA A 24 16.03 -10.77 22.74
N ALA A 25 14.97 -11.20 22.06
CA ALA A 25 14.45 -10.48 20.91
C ALA A 25 14.15 -9.01 21.27
N PRO A 26 14.45 -8.06 20.38
CA PRO A 26 14.14 -6.65 20.62
C PRO A 26 12.63 -6.46 20.78
N ASP A 27 12.25 -5.59 21.70
CA ASP A 27 10.85 -5.18 21.87
C ASP A 27 10.40 -4.37 20.64
N PRO A 28 9.30 -4.73 19.96
CA PRO A 28 8.80 -3.97 18.83
C PRO A 28 8.00 -2.71 19.23
N ALA A 29 7.55 -2.55 20.48
CA ALA A 29 6.73 -1.40 20.88
C ALA A 29 7.37 -0.02 20.58
N PRO A 30 8.69 0.19 20.77
CA PRO A 30 9.36 1.43 20.40
C PRO A 30 9.27 1.80 18.92
N LEU A 31 9.05 0.84 18.01
CA LEU A 31 8.82 1.13 16.59
C LEU A 31 7.46 1.81 16.37
N PHE A 32 6.41 1.31 17.03
CA PHE A 32 5.03 1.75 16.81
C PHE A 32 4.58 2.89 17.74
N GLU A 33 5.36 3.19 18.78
CA GLU A 33 5.06 4.27 19.74
C GLU A 33 6.09 5.41 19.74
N ALA A 34 7.03 5.39 18.78
CA ALA A 34 8.05 6.43 18.64
C ALA A 34 7.42 7.81 18.46
N LYS A 35 8.02 8.82 19.10
CA LYS A 35 7.60 10.23 18.96
C LYS A 35 8.50 11.01 18.01
N THR A 36 9.59 10.39 17.56
CA THR A 36 10.54 10.98 16.63
C THR A 36 10.96 9.95 15.58
N VAL A 37 11.28 10.43 14.39
CA VAL A 37 11.82 9.61 13.29
C VAL A 37 13.11 8.90 13.72
N THR A 38 13.94 9.54 14.53
CA THR A 38 15.21 8.97 15.03
C THR A 38 14.99 7.77 15.94
N GLU A 39 14.06 7.87 16.89
CA GLU A 39 13.69 6.76 17.78
C GLU A 39 13.12 5.60 16.97
N ARG A 40 12.17 5.87 16.07
CA ARG A 40 11.56 4.86 15.20
C ARG A 40 12.60 4.14 14.36
N ASN A 41 13.47 4.88 13.68
CA ASN A 41 14.49 4.30 12.80
C ASN A 41 15.51 3.47 13.58
N SER A 42 15.83 3.86 14.82
CA SER A 42 16.70 3.08 15.70
C SER A 42 16.04 1.75 16.11
N ALA A 43 14.76 1.79 16.47
CA ALA A 43 13.99 0.59 16.79
C ALA A 43 13.85 -0.34 15.56
N LEU A 44 13.55 0.24 14.39
CA LEU A 44 13.47 -0.51 13.14
C LEU A 44 14.79 -1.21 12.80
N ALA A 45 15.92 -0.51 12.91
CA ALA A 45 17.23 -1.10 12.64
C ALA A 45 17.55 -2.29 13.59
N ALA A 46 17.13 -2.20 14.85
CA ALA A 46 17.29 -3.31 15.81
C ALA A 46 16.44 -4.53 15.42
N LEU A 47 15.18 -4.31 15.02
CA LEU A 47 14.28 -5.36 14.56
C LEU A 47 14.79 -5.99 13.25
N GLU A 48 15.23 -5.19 12.28
CA GLU A 48 15.82 -5.65 11.03
C GLU A 48 17.06 -6.54 11.27
N ALA A 49 17.89 -6.20 12.25
CA ALA A 49 19.07 -7.01 12.61
C ALA A 49 18.69 -8.36 13.25
N ALA A 50 17.56 -8.42 13.98
CA ALA A 50 17.08 -9.63 14.63
C ALA A 50 16.20 -10.51 13.72
N ALA A 51 15.59 -9.93 12.68
CA ALA A 51 14.65 -10.57 11.76
C ALA A 51 15.10 -11.94 11.20
N PRO A 52 16.38 -12.17 10.82
CA PRO A 52 16.80 -13.48 10.32
C PRO A 52 16.68 -14.64 11.33
N SER A 53 16.59 -14.34 12.62
CA SER A 53 16.55 -15.31 13.71
C SER A 53 15.29 -15.24 14.58
N ASP A 54 14.46 -14.21 14.41
CA ASP A 54 13.25 -13.98 15.19
C ASP A 54 12.07 -13.58 14.28
N PRO A 55 11.08 -14.48 14.09
CA PRO A 55 9.91 -14.20 13.27
C PRO A 55 9.11 -12.97 13.70
N ALA A 56 9.03 -12.68 15.01
CA ALA A 56 8.32 -11.50 15.50
C ALA A 56 9.04 -10.21 15.12
N SER A 57 10.37 -10.18 15.21
CA SER A 57 11.18 -9.07 14.71
C SER A 57 11.05 -8.89 13.20
N ALA A 58 11.03 -9.98 12.42
CA ALA A 58 10.81 -9.91 10.97
C ALA A 58 9.43 -9.32 10.64
N TYR A 59 8.39 -9.77 11.32
CA TYR A 59 7.04 -9.24 11.17
C TYR A 59 6.99 -7.74 11.48
N ALA A 60 7.52 -7.34 12.63
CA ALA A 60 7.55 -5.94 13.08
C ALA A 60 8.37 -5.06 12.14
N ALA A 61 9.55 -5.52 11.71
CA ALA A 61 10.41 -4.79 10.79
C ALA A 61 9.74 -4.60 9.43
N GLY A 62 9.13 -5.66 8.88
CA GLY A 62 8.39 -5.56 7.62
C GLY A 62 7.24 -4.56 7.69
N ALA A 63 6.49 -4.56 8.79
CA ALA A 63 5.45 -3.54 9.03
C ALA A 63 6.02 -2.12 9.17
N GLY A 64 7.12 -1.94 9.91
CA GLY A 64 7.81 -0.65 10.04
C GLY A 64 8.35 -0.12 8.71
N GLU A 65 8.86 -1.01 7.86
CA GLU A 65 9.31 -0.68 6.51
C GLU A 65 8.14 -0.17 5.64
N PHE A 66 6.95 -0.77 5.77
CA PHE A 66 5.74 -0.32 5.06
C PHE A 66 5.38 1.13 5.42
N PHE A 67 5.30 1.44 6.72
CA PHE A 67 4.98 2.80 7.19
C PHE A 67 6.08 3.78 6.80
N THR A 68 7.35 3.37 6.84
CA THR A 68 8.44 4.22 6.34
C THR A 68 8.31 4.50 4.83
N ALA A 69 7.76 3.56 4.04
CA ALA A 69 7.51 3.82 2.62
C ALA A 69 6.46 4.92 2.45
N LEU A 70 5.35 4.83 3.18
CA LEU A 70 4.32 5.88 3.17
C LEU A 70 4.88 7.24 3.60
N GLU A 71 5.77 7.27 4.59
CA GLU A 71 6.50 8.48 4.99
C GLU A 71 7.36 9.05 3.87
N ILE A 72 8.14 8.22 3.17
CA ILE A 72 8.97 8.68 2.03
C ILE A 72 8.10 9.38 0.97
N LEU A 73 6.93 8.82 0.68
CA LEU A 73 5.99 9.42 -0.25
C LEU A 73 5.39 10.72 0.31
N ALA A 74 4.88 10.69 1.56
CA ALA A 74 4.27 11.85 2.21
C ALA A 74 5.23 13.02 2.32
N GLY A 75 6.46 12.78 2.78
CA GLY A 75 7.49 13.79 2.92
C GLY A 75 7.87 14.39 1.57
N GLY A 76 8.07 13.56 0.54
CA GLY A 76 8.30 14.05 -0.82
C GLY A 76 7.18 14.96 -1.32
N LEU A 77 5.92 14.60 -1.06
CA LEU A 77 4.77 15.45 -1.38
C LEU A 77 4.78 16.76 -0.55
N HIS A 78 5.06 16.69 0.75
CA HIS A 78 5.10 17.85 1.65
C HIS A 78 6.19 18.86 1.26
N ARG A 79 7.42 18.37 1.05
CA ARG A 79 8.59 19.18 0.72
C ARG A 79 8.34 20.09 -0.49
N HIS A 80 7.57 19.60 -1.45
CA HIS A 80 7.22 20.32 -2.67
C HIS A 80 5.84 20.98 -2.63
N GLY A 81 5.18 21.01 -1.48
CA GLY A 81 3.93 21.75 -1.27
C GLY A 81 2.75 21.15 -2.03
N PHE A 82 2.60 19.83 -1.96
CA PHE A 82 1.46 19.11 -2.51
C PHE A 82 0.14 19.60 -1.90
N GLU A 83 -0.84 19.89 -2.75
CA GLU A 83 -2.21 20.19 -2.36
C GLU A 83 -3.13 19.08 -2.90
N SER A 84 -3.73 18.30 -1.98
CA SER A 84 -4.58 17.18 -2.36
C SER A 84 -5.87 17.66 -3.06
N PRO A 85 -6.19 17.15 -4.26
CA PRO A 85 -7.45 17.48 -4.91
C PRO A 85 -8.64 16.90 -4.13
N GLN A 86 -9.65 17.73 -3.86
CA GLN A 86 -10.84 17.29 -3.10
C GLN A 86 -11.85 16.50 -3.96
N SER A 87 -11.86 16.72 -5.27
CA SER A 87 -12.92 16.21 -6.18
C SER A 87 -12.58 14.96 -6.97
N PHE A 88 -11.32 14.57 -7.03
CA PHE A 88 -10.89 13.40 -7.79
C PHE A 88 -9.72 12.74 -7.09
N MET A 89 -9.57 11.44 -7.30
CA MET A 89 -8.55 10.65 -6.64
C MET A 89 -7.50 10.25 -7.65
N LEU A 90 -6.26 10.68 -7.44
CA LEU A 90 -5.13 10.10 -8.13
C LEU A 90 -4.60 8.92 -7.30
N PRO A 91 -4.31 7.77 -7.92
CA PRO A 91 -3.52 6.69 -7.31
C PRO A 91 -2.26 7.24 -6.63
N LEU A 92 -1.89 6.71 -5.47
CA LEU A 92 -0.73 7.10 -4.63
C LEU A 92 -0.75 8.53 -4.05
N MET A 93 -1.50 9.48 -4.62
CA MET A 93 -1.56 10.88 -4.15
C MET A 93 -2.84 11.15 -3.34
N ARG A 94 -3.03 10.40 -2.26
CA ARG A 94 -4.20 10.51 -1.37
C ARG A 94 -3.85 10.91 0.06
N LEU A 95 -2.58 10.88 0.43
CA LEU A 95 -2.16 11.13 1.81
C LEU A 95 -2.53 12.55 2.23
N PRO A 96 -3.07 12.75 3.45
CA PRO A 96 -3.46 14.05 3.98
C PRO A 96 -2.23 14.83 4.45
N VAL A 97 -1.37 15.18 3.50
CA VAL A 97 -0.11 15.87 3.76
C VAL A 97 -0.39 17.31 4.23
N PRO A 98 0.23 17.78 5.33
CA PRO A 98 0.09 19.15 5.81
C PRO A 98 0.60 20.19 4.81
N ASP A 99 0.07 21.42 4.90
CA ASP A 99 0.51 22.55 4.09
C ASP A 99 1.97 22.91 4.39
N ASN A 100 2.80 23.02 3.36
CA ASN A 100 4.15 23.57 3.48
C ASN A 100 4.15 25.08 3.16
N PRO A 101 4.57 25.97 4.08
CA PRO A 101 4.61 27.41 3.82
C PRO A 101 5.71 27.83 2.84
N ASN A 102 6.81 27.06 2.75
CA ASN A 102 7.95 27.36 1.90
C ASN A 102 8.35 26.15 1.02
N PRO A 103 7.54 25.77 0.02
CA PRO A 103 7.82 24.62 -0.84
C PRO A 103 9.13 24.75 -1.63
N GLU A 104 9.84 23.64 -1.75
CA GLU A 104 11.01 23.53 -2.62
C GLU A 104 10.60 23.35 -4.09
N PRO A 105 11.41 23.83 -5.05
CA PRO A 105 11.19 23.54 -6.47
C PRO A 105 11.14 22.02 -6.72
N LEU A 106 10.31 21.57 -7.66
CA LEU A 106 10.17 20.16 -8.03
C LEU A 106 10.43 19.97 -9.52
N THR A 107 11.35 19.08 -9.85
CA THR A 107 11.57 18.60 -11.22
C THR A 107 10.88 17.26 -11.45
N TYR A 108 10.70 16.90 -12.73
CA TYR A 108 10.14 15.61 -13.10
C TYR A 108 11.00 14.45 -12.59
N GLU A 109 12.31 14.59 -12.67
CA GLU A 109 13.30 13.61 -12.24
C GLU A 109 13.25 13.41 -10.72
N GLU A 110 13.10 14.48 -9.94
CA GLU A 110 12.91 14.42 -8.48
C GLU A 110 11.59 13.73 -8.11
N PHE A 111 10.49 14.05 -8.80
CA PHE A 111 9.21 13.38 -8.56
C PHE A 111 9.28 11.88 -8.87
N ARG A 112 9.93 11.48 -9.97
CA ARG A 112 10.20 10.06 -10.26
C ARG A 112 11.05 9.42 -9.15
N ALA A 113 12.06 10.12 -8.64
CA ALA A 113 12.92 9.60 -7.57
C ALA A 113 12.14 9.33 -6.27
N ILE A 114 11.16 10.17 -5.92
CA ILE A 114 10.24 9.93 -4.80
C ILE A 114 9.46 8.61 -5.01
N LEU A 115 8.91 8.39 -6.22
CA LEU A 115 8.19 7.15 -6.54
C LEU A 115 9.09 5.90 -6.48
N VAL A 116 10.35 6.02 -6.94
CA VAL A 116 11.34 4.93 -6.85
C VAL A 116 11.64 4.58 -5.39
N ALA A 117 11.95 5.59 -4.56
CA ALA A 117 12.29 5.37 -3.15
C ALA A 117 11.11 4.75 -2.36
N PHE A 118 9.89 5.23 -2.62
CA PHE A 118 8.65 4.65 -2.10
C PHE A 118 8.52 3.17 -2.48
N ARG A 119 8.64 2.86 -3.77
CA ARG A 119 8.50 1.51 -4.32
C ARG A 119 9.56 0.54 -3.78
N ASP A 120 10.82 0.98 -3.69
CA ASP A 120 11.91 0.15 -3.19
C ASP A 120 11.77 -0.15 -1.69
N ARG A 121 11.24 0.81 -0.92
CA ARG A 121 10.95 0.60 0.50
C ARG A 121 9.79 -0.39 0.70
N LEU A 122 8.74 -0.32 -0.13
CA LEU A 122 7.67 -1.33 -0.13
C LEU A 122 8.18 -2.71 -0.52
N GLN A 123 9.11 -2.82 -1.49
CA GLN A 123 9.71 -4.10 -1.85
C GLN A 123 10.45 -4.72 -0.67
N LYS A 124 11.19 -3.90 0.09
CA LYS A 124 11.87 -4.36 1.30
C LYS A 124 10.85 -4.89 2.32
N SER A 125 9.80 -4.11 2.59
CA SER A 125 8.70 -4.50 3.47
C SER A 125 8.07 -5.84 3.08
N ALA A 126 7.69 -6.00 1.80
CA ALA A 126 7.08 -7.22 1.30
C ALA A 126 8.03 -8.43 1.43
N ALA A 127 9.32 -8.26 1.14
CA ALA A 127 10.32 -9.30 1.29
C ALA A 127 10.53 -9.70 2.77
N THR A 128 10.57 -8.73 3.68
CA THR A 128 10.73 -8.96 5.11
C THR A 128 9.51 -9.67 5.69
N LEU A 129 8.28 -9.21 5.37
CA LEU A 129 7.03 -9.90 5.76
C LEU A 129 6.95 -11.31 5.17
N GLY A 130 7.36 -11.48 3.92
CA GLY A 130 7.40 -12.79 3.25
C GLY A 130 8.42 -13.77 3.86
N SER A 131 9.38 -13.29 4.66
CA SER A 131 10.34 -14.15 5.37
C SER A 131 9.78 -14.78 6.65
N VAL A 132 8.65 -14.28 7.16
CA VAL A 132 7.99 -14.79 8.36
C VAL A 132 7.39 -16.18 8.06
N PRO A 133 7.79 -17.25 8.78
CA PRO A 133 7.24 -18.59 8.59
C PRO A 133 5.71 -18.63 8.70
N ALA A 134 5.08 -19.53 7.95
CA ALA A 134 3.61 -19.63 7.91
C ALA A 134 3.01 -20.12 9.24
N ASP A 135 3.78 -20.87 10.04
CA ASP A 135 3.41 -21.42 11.35
C ASP A 135 3.97 -20.60 12.52
N ALA A 136 4.56 -19.43 12.25
CA ALA A 136 5.04 -18.53 13.29
C ALA A 136 3.87 -17.99 14.13
N ASP A 137 3.97 -18.11 15.45
CA ASP A 137 3.04 -17.51 16.39
C ASP A 137 3.33 -16.00 16.50
N ILE A 138 2.52 -15.20 15.82
CA ILE A 138 2.61 -13.74 15.80
C ILE A 138 1.42 -13.16 16.56
N GLY A 139 1.71 -12.21 17.44
CA GLY A 139 0.67 -11.47 18.13
C GLY A 139 1.19 -10.18 18.71
N MET A 140 0.83 -9.06 18.08
CA MET A 140 1.36 -7.75 18.41
C MET A 140 0.24 -6.76 18.66
N VAL A 141 0.18 -6.23 19.88
CA VAL A 141 -0.82 -5.21 20.21
C VAL A 141 -0.32 -3.86 19.73
N ILE A 142 -1.04 -3.25 18.79
CA ILE A 142 -0.70 -1.94 18.21
C ILE A 142 -1.86 -0.97 18.46
N ASP A 143 -1.53 0.20 19.00
CA ASP A 143 -2.44 1.33 19.17
C ASP A 143 -2.30 2.29 17.99
N LEU A 144 -3.33 2.36 17.13
CA LEU A 144 -3.29 3.19 15.92
C LEU A 144 -3.32 4.70 16.23
N THR A 145 -3.58 5.09 17.48
CA THR A 145 -3.47 6.49 17.93
C THR A 145 -2.03 6.88 18.26
N ARG A 146 -1.12 5.89 18.35
CA ARG A 146 0.32 6.08 18.61
C ARG A 146 1.18 5.76 17.40
N LEU A 147 0.79 4.76 16.62
CA LEU A 147 1.42 4.47 15.35
C LEU A 147 1.28 5.68 14.43
N GLY A 148 2.40 6.25 13.99
CA GLY A 148 2.41 7.43 13.12
C GLY A 148 3.59 7.45 12.16
N ILE A 149 3.49 8.35 11.19
CA ILE A 149 4.52 8.69 10.22
C ILE A 149 4.74 10.21 10.25
N ASP A 150 5.94 10.68 9.96
CA ASP A 150 6.26 12.10 9.86
C ASP A 150 5.77 12.62 8.50
N LEU A 151 4.63 13.30 8.48
CA LEU A 151 4.01 13.79 7.24
C LEU A 151 4.61 15.12 6.78
N ASN A 152 5.22 15.89 7.68
CA ASN A 152 5.70 17.24 7.43
C ASN A 152 7.25 17.35 7.37
N GLU A 153 7.96 16.24 7.53
CA GLU A 153 9.42 16.13 7.58
C GLU A 153 10.09 16.97 8.71
N ASP A 154 9.41 17.22 9.83
CA ASP A 154 9.98 17.96 10.97
C ASP A 154 10.79 17.10 11.96
N GLY A 155 10.80 15.77 11.74
CA GLY A 155 11.51 14.77 12.52
C GLY A 155 10.76 14.29 13.77
N ASN A 156 9.62 14.90 14.10
CA ASN A 156 8.70 14.43 15.12
C ASN A 156 7.57 13.61 14.49
N ILE A 157 6.91 12.79 15.31
CA ILE A 157 5.70 12.06 14.92
C ILE A 157 4.60 12.58 15.83
N ALA A 158 3.85 13.56 15.34
CA ALA A 158 2.79 14.21 16.08
C ALA A 158 1.50 13.35 16.10
N ARG A 159 0.57 13.68 17.01
CA ARG A 159 -0.67 12.88 17.20
C ARG A 159 -1.62 12.96 15.99
N ASP A 160 -1.63 14.10 15.33
CA ASP A 160 -2.37 14.36 14.08
C ASP A 160 -1.76 13.64 12.87
N GLU A 161 -0.56 13.06 13.02
CA GLU A 161 0.11 12.22 12.02
C GLU A 161 0.02 10.72 12.36
N SER A 162 -0.80 10.36 13.36
CA SER A 162 -1.10 8.97 13.68
C SER A 162 -1.94 8.30 12.58
N ALA A 163 -1.82 6.97 12.46
CA ALA A 163 -2.60 6.16 11.54
C ALA A 163 -4.11 6.38 11.73
N ALA A 164 -4.58 6.53 12.98
CA ALA A 164 -5.95 6.90 13.29
C ALA A 164 -6.36 8.24 12.68
N SER A 165 -5.53 9.29 12.84
CA SER A 165 -5.79 10.62 12.28
C SER A 165 -5.77 10.63 10.75
N ILE A 166 -4.82 9.90 10.14
CA ILE A 166 -4.69 9.75 8.69
C ILE A 166 -5.93 9.04 8.12
N MET A 167 -6.35 7.92 8.71
CA MET A 167 -7.54 7.18 8.27
C MET A 167 -8.82 8.00 8.43
N ALA A 168 -8.94 8.78 9.52
CA ALA A 168 -10.07 9.69 9.72
C ALA A 168 -10.12 10.77 8.63
N ALA A 169 -8.97 11.36 8.26
CA ALA A 169 -8.90 12.35 7.18
C ALA A 169 -9.25 11.76 5.81
N LEU A 170 -8.87 10.50 5.54
CA LEU A 170 -9.17 9.80 4.28
C LEU A 170 -10.64 9.40 4.15
N SER A 171 -11.31 9.09 5.26
CA SER A 171 -12.62 8.42 5.23
C SER A 171 -13.76 9.32 4.74
N ARG A 172 -13.64 10.65 4.78
CA ARG A 172 -14.65 11.66 4.33
C ARG A 172 -16.12 11.41 4.74
N GLY A 173 -16.39 10.43 5.59
CA GLY A 173 -17.64 10.16 6.27
C GLY A 173 -17.59 10.81 7.65
N GLY A 174 -18.71 11.39 8.08
CA GLY A 174 -18.82 11.97 9.41
C GLY A 174 -18.43 10.96 10.49
N ALA A 175 -17.94 11.48 11.62
CA ALA A 175 -17.63 10.65 12.78
C ALA A 175 -18.84 9.76 13.11
N PRO A 176 -18.63 8.46 13.37
CA PRO A 176 -19.72 7.58 13.76
C PRO A 176 -20.42 8.14 15.01
N ASP A 177 -21.75 8.12 15.01
CA ASP A 177 -22.55 8.45 16.19
C ASP A 177 -22.28 7.38 17.27
N GLY A 178 -21.53 7.74 18.32
CA GLY A 178 -21.22 6.84 19.43
C GLY A 178 -19.92 7.20 20.17
N PRO A 179 -19.59 6.49 21.27
CA PRO A 179 -18.27 6.61 21.89
C PRO A 179 -17.18 6.18 20.89
N ALA A 180 -16.08 6.94 20.83
CA ALA A 180 -14.96 6.61 19.96
C ALA A 180 -14.48 5.17 20.23
N PRO A 181 -14.44 4.30 19.21
CA PRO A 181 -14.01 2.92 19.40
C PRO A 181 -12.55 2.88 19.86
N SER A 182 -12.19 1.83 20.62
CA SER A 182 -10.78 1.54 20.86
C SER A 182 -10.13 1.20 19.52
N LEU A 183 -9.06 1.90 19.16
CA LEU A 183 -8.27 1.68 17.94
C LEU A 183 -6.99 0.89 18.26
N THR A 184 -7.09 -0.03 19.22
CA THR A 184 -6.02 -0.93 19.59
C THR A 184 -6.34 -2.31 19.09
N PHE A 185 -5.51 -2.83 18.20
CA PHE A 185 -5.70 -4.13 17.54
C PHE A 185 -4.56 -5.07 17.90
N ARG A 186 -4.84 -6.38 17.93
CA ARG A 186 -3.81 -7.41 18.03
C ARG A 186 -3.53 -7.92 16.63
N PHE A 187 -2.44 -7.44 16.05
CA PHE A 187 -1.99 -7.87 14.73
C PHE A 187 -1.37 -9.25 14.79
N ASP A 188 -1.78 -10.12 13.88
CA ASP A 188 -1.34 -11.51 13.82
C ASP A 188 -0.78 -11.90 12.44
N ARG A 189 -0.69 -13.22 12.17
CA ARG A 189 -0.13 -13.69 10.90
C ARG A 189 -1.02 -13.38 9.69
N ALA A 190 -2.34 -13.38 9.84
CA ALA A 190 -3.28 -13.02 8.78
C ALA A 190 -3.04 -11.56 8.35
N ASP A 191 -2.96 -10.67 9.33
CA ASP A 191 -2.71 -9.25 9.07
C ASP A 191 -1.35 -8.97 8.40
N GLY A 192 -0.37 -9.85 8.62
CA GLY A 192 0.90 -9.82 7.89
C GLY A 192 0.76 -10.14 6.40
N TYR A 193 -0.06 -11.13 6.03
CA TYR A 193 -0.35 -11.42 4.62
C TYR A 193 -1.11 -10.27 3.97
N TRP A 194 -2.07 -9.70 4.70
CA TRP A 194 -2.80 -8.52 4.28
C TRP A 194 -1.87 -7.33 4.00
N LEU A 195 -1.00 -6.98 4.94
CA LEU A 195 -0.07 -5.85 4.79
C LEU A 195 0.92 -6.08 3.66
N GLN A 196 1.41 -7.32 3.52
CA GLN A 196 2.24 -7.72 2.39
C GLN A 196 1.48 -7.57 1.05
N GLY A 197 0.21 -7.98 0.99
CA GLY A 197 -0.67 -7.78 -0.16
C GLY A 197 -0.84 -6.31 -0.53
N TYR A 198 -1.03 -5.43 0.46
CA TYR A 198 -1.08 -3.98 0.23
C TYR A 198 0.23 -3.44 -0.34
N ALA A 199 1.37 -3.93 0.17
CA ALA A 199 2.67 -3.53 -0.36
C ALA A 199 2.80 -3.91 -1.85
N GLU A 200 2.40 -5.13 -2.22
CA GLU A 200 2.35 -5.59 -3.61
C GLU A 200 1.43 -4.71 -4.47
N PHE A 201 0.22 -4.39 -4.00
CA PHE A 201 -0.70 -3.51 -4.70
C PHE A 201 -0.13 -2.10 -4.95
N LEU A 202 0.50 -1.50 -3.93
CA LEU A 202 1.12 -0.19 -4.04
C LEU A 202 2.36 -0.21 -4.94
N MET A 203 3.17 -1.28 -4.90
CA MET A 203 4.26 -1.50 -5.85
C MET A 203 3.76 -1.60 -7.29
N ALA A 204 2.64 -2.31 -7.54
CA ALA A 204 2.06 -2.40 -8.87
C ALA A 204 1.67 -1.02 -9.44
N GLN A 205 1.12 -0.13 -8.58
CA GLN A 205 0.81 1.24 -8.98
C GLN A 205 2.08 2.05 -9.25
N ALA A 206 3.08 1.98 -8.38
CA ALA A 206 4.33 2.71 -8.57
C ALA A 206 5.07 2.25 -9.83
N ASP A 207 5.15 0.93 -10.07
CA ASP A 207 5.75 0.36 -11.28
C ASP A 207 4.94 0.69 -12.54
N PHE A 208 3.61 0.84 -12.44
CA PHE A 208 2.81 1.37 -13.55
C PHE A 208 3.21 2.81 -13.90
N TRP A 209 3.36 3.71 -12.92
CA TRP A 209 3.81 5.08 -13.19
C TRP A 209 5.24 5.11 -13.75
N LEU A 210 6.16 4.41 -13.09
CA LEU A 210 7.58 4.39 -13.45
C LEU A 210 7.84 3.72 -14.81
N ALA A 211 6.98 2.79 -15.25
CA ALA A 211 7.05 2.21 -16.59
C ALA A 211 6.96 3.23 -17.72
N HIS A 212 6.35 4.39 -17.47
CA HIS A 212 6.05 5.37 -18.50
C HIS A 212 6.80 6.68 -18.30
N ASP A 213 7.00 7.40 -19.41
CA ASP A 213 7.40 8.79 -19.39
C ASP A 213 6.15 9.68 -19.32
N PHE A 214 5.91 10.27 -18.16
CA PHE A 214 4.80 11.19 -17.92
C PHE A 214 5.26 12.65 -17.81
N LYS A 215 6.45 12.98 -18.31
CA LYS A 215 7.02 14.33 -18.25
C LYS A 215 6.11 15.40 -18.84
N THR A 216 5.51 15.14 -20.00
CA THR A 216 4.61 16.11 -20.66
C THR A 216 3.42 16.45 -19.77
N MET A 217 2.84 15.46 -19.08
CA MET A 217 1.75 15.69 -18.13
C MET A 217 2.25 16.43 -16.88
N PHE A 218 3.43 16.06 -16.36
CA PHE A 218 4.04 16.74 -15.23
C PHE A 218 4.26 18.24 -15.54
N ASP A 219 5.00 18.55 -16.60
CA ASP A 219 5.32 19.92 -17.00
C ASP A 219 4.06 20.73 -17.33
N GLY A 220 3.03 20.08 -17.88
CA GLY A 220 1.80 20.71 -18.38
C GLY A 220 0.63 20.78 -17.40
N SER A 221 0.68 20.10 -16.26
CA SER A 221 -0.48 20.01 -15.36
C SER A 221 -0.17 19.87 -13.87
N PHE A 222 1.06 19.50 -13.46
CA PHE A 222 1.32 19.28 -12.03
C PHE A 222 1.35 20.57 -11.21
N HIS A 223 1.36 21.75 -11.83
CA HIS A 223 1.16 23.03 -11.11
C HIS A 223 -0.18 23.07 -10.37
N MET A 224 -1.18 22.28 -10.78
CA MET A 224 -2.45 22.17 -10.06
C MET A 224 -2.34 21.37 -8.74
N LEU A 225 -1.33 20.51 -8.63
CA LEU A 225 -1.07 19.66 -7.46
C LEU A 225 0.06 20.24 -6.60
N PHE A 226 1.00 20.94 -7.21
CA PHE A 226 2.17 21.56 -6.57
C PHE A 226 2.21 23.05 -6.95
N PRO A 227 1.27 23.88 -6.44
CA PRO A 227 1.09 25.28 -6.84
C PRO A 227 2.27 26.20 -6.59
N ARG A 228 3.25 25.76 -5.79
CA ARG A 228 4.35 26.58 -5.29
C ARG A 228 5.72 25.93 -5.52
N ALA A 229 5.79 24.87 -6.34
CA ALA A 229 7.01 24.12 -6.63
C ALA A 229 7.80 24.61 -7.87
N LYS A 230 7.54 25.83 -8.34
CA LYS A 230 8.18 26.48 -9.51
C LYS A 230 8.09 25.63 -10.79
N LEU A 231 6.93 25.01 -11.00
CA LEU A 231 6.68 24.20 -12.19
C LEU A 231 6.52 25.07 -13.45
N PRO A 232 6.79 24.52 -14.66
CA PRO A 232 6.93 25.32 -15.89
C PRO A 232 5.75 26.25 -16.22
N LEU A 233 4.53 25.83 -15.93
CA LEU A 233 3.31 26.61 -16.20
C LEU A 233 2.74 27.34 -14.98
N GLN A 234 3.38 27.21 -13.81
CA GLN A 234 2.86 27.73 -12.55
C GLN A 234 2.65 29.25 -12.59
N ASP A 235 3.61 30.00 -13.13
CA ASP A 235 3.53 31.47 -13.19
C ASP A 235 2.58 31.99 -14.28
N VAL A 236 2.25 31.13 -15.27
CA VAL A 236 1.39 31.49 -16.41
C VAL A 236 -0.08 31.18 -16.13
N LEU A 237 -0.34 30.08 -15.41
CA LEU A 237 -1.69 29.55 -15.15
C LEU A 237 -2.17 29.80 -13.70
N VAL A 238 -1.76 30.92 -13.10
CA VAL A 238 -2.17 31.31 -11.74
C VAL A 238 -3.67 31.64 -11.68
N PRO A 239 -4.47 31.04 -10.77
CA PRO A 239 -5.88 31.41 -10.60
C PRO A 239 -6.03 32.88 -10.15
N PRO A 240 -6.99 33.64 -10.72
CA PRO A 240 -7.19 35.07 -10.39
C PRO A 240 -7.56 35.35 -8.93
N ASP A 241 -8.16 34.38 -8.25
CA ASP A 241 -8.70 34.45 -6.89
C ASP A 241 -7.77 33.81 -5.84
N GLY A 242 -6.57 33.35 -6.24
CA GLY A 242 -5.52 32.89 -5.33
C GLY A 242 -5.82 31.61 -4.55
N GLY A 243 -6.99 30.99 -4.75
CA GLY A 243 -7.39 29.75 -4.11
C GLY A 243 -7.09 28.53 -4.98
N MET A 244 -6.04 27.77 -4.64
CA MET A 244 -5.76 26.47 -5.26
C MET A 244 -6.52 25.30 -4.58
N SER A 245 -7.08 25.55 -3.39
CA SER A 245 -7.87 24.60 -2.60
C SER A 245 -9.36 24.60 -2.97
N GLY A 246 -9.97 23.42 -3.07
CA GLY A 246 -11.42 23.26 -3.31
C GLY A 246 -11.79 22.21 -4.36
N SER A 247 -13.01 22.30 -4.90
CA SER A 247 -13.53 21.38 -5.93
C SER A 247 -13.04 21.71 -7.35
N ILE A 248 -12.72 20.72 -8.21
CA ILE A 248 -12.26 21.01 -9.60
C ILE A 248 -13.32 21.74 -10.43
N PHE A 249 -14.59 21.59 -10.05
CA PHE A 249 -15.72 22.28 -10.66
C PHE A 249 -15.99 23.65 -10.02
N ALA A 250 -15.19 24.07 -9.04
CA ALA A 250 -15.37 25.35 -8.35
C ALA A 250 -14.99 26.55 -9.22
N SER A 251 -14.13 26.37 -10.23
CA SER A 251 -13.76 27.44 -11.16
C SER A 251 -13.44 26.90 -12.56
N GLU A 252 -13.63 27.77 -13.56
CA GLU A 252 -13.31 27.48 -14.97
C GLU A 252 -11.81 27.15 -15.16
N TRP A 253 -10.94 27.76 -14.34
CA TRP A 253 -9.50 27.53 -14.33
C TRP A 253 -9.15 26.10 -13.89
N ARG A 254 -9.68 25.64 -12.75
CA ARG A 254 -9.39 24.28 -12.24
C ARG A 254 -9.99 23.21 -13.14
N PHE A 255 -11.12 23.49 -13.77
CA PHE A 255 -11.70 22.59 -14.77
C PHE A 255 -10.82 22.51 -16.03
N ALA A 256 -10.28 23.64 -16.50
CA ALA A 256 -9.34 23.65 -17.62
C ALA A 256 -8.04 22.90 -17.32
N ASP A 257 -7.43 23.10 -16.14
CA ASP A 257 -6.25 22.34 -15.70
C ASP A 257 -6.54 20.84 -15.59
N PHE A 258 -7.72 20.46 -15.11
CA PHE A 258 -8.12 19.06 -15.07
C PHE A 258 -8.30 18.46 -16.47
N ILE A 259 -8.85 19.21 -17.42
CA ILE A 259 -8.91 18.80 -18.83
C ILE A 259 -7.49 18.59 -19.37
N SER A 260 -6.56 19.53 -19.10
CA SER A 260 -5.16 19.39 -19.49
C SER A 260 -4.54 18.14 -18.88
N LEU A 261 -4.74 17.89 -17.58
CA LEU A 261 -4.23 16.71 -16.90
C LEU A 261 -4.69 15.43 -17.60
N VAL A 262 -6.00 15.28 -17.80
CA VAL A 262 -6.60 14.09 -18.46
C VAL A 262 -6.12 13.95 -19.90
N HIS A 263 -6.05 15.05 -20.65
CA HIS A 263 -5.62 15.06 -22.05
C HIS A 263 -4.15 14.69 -22.21
N LEU A 264 -3.31 15.02 -21.22
CA LEU A 264 -1.89 14.73 -21.21
C LEU A 264 -1.55 13.35 -20.63
N VAL A 265 -2.54 12.56 -20.21
CA VAL A 265 -2.35 11.12 -19.95
C VAL A 265 -2.19 10.37 -21.27
N ASN A 266 -1.05 10.59 -21.92
CA ASN A 266 -0.56 9.93 -23.12
C ASN A 266 0.93 9.66 -22.90
N TRP A 267 1.22 8.59 -22.16
CA TRP A 267 2.54 8.34 -21.61
C TRP A 267 3.28 7.26 -22.43
N PRO A 268 4.38 7.60 -23.12
CA PRO A 268 5.23 6.61 -23.77
C PRO A 268 5.80 5.61 -22.76
N VAL A 269 5.94 4.35 -23.15
CA VAL A 269 6.58 3.34 -22.30
C VAL A 269 8.10 3.49 -22.42
N VAL A 270 8.77 3.63 -21.28
CA VAL A 270 10.24 3.77 -21.20
C VAL A 270 10.91 2.66 -20.39
N GLU A 271 10.18 2.03 -19.46
CA GLU A 271 10.65 0.92 -18.64
C GLU A 271 9.64 -0.25 -18.73
N PRO A 272 9.54 -0.95 -19.89
CA PRO A 272 8.49 -1.94 -20.14
C PRO A 272 8.50 -3.12 -19.15
N GLU A 273 9.65 -3.46 -18.58
CA GLU A 273 9.77 -4.53 -17.57
C GLU A 273 8.96 -4.22 -16.30
N ARG A 274 8.78 -2.93 -15.96
CA ARG A 274 7.93 -2.52 -14.83
C ARG A 274 6.46 -2.79 -15.07
N ARG A 275 5.99 -2.83 -16.33
CA ARG A 275 4.61 -3.25 -16.64
C ARG A 275 4.39 -4.73 -16.32
N GLN A 276 5.37 -5.55 -16.68
CA GLN A 276 5.36 -6.97 -16.33
C GLN A 276 5.48 -7.16 -14.80
N ALA A 277 6.31 -6.35 -14.13
CA ALA A 277 6.41 -6.35 -12.67
C ALA A 277 5.08 -5.99 -12.02
N ALA A 278 4.42 -4.92 -12.46
CA ALA A 278 3.11 -4.51 -11.95
C ALA A 278 2.08 -5.64 -12.04
N ARG A 279 2.03 -6.38 -13.15
CA ARG A 279 1.16 -7.57 -13.28
C ARG A 279 1.52 -8.67 -12.27
N ARG A 280 2.81 -8.95 -12.08
CA ARG A 280 3.27 -9.95 -11.09
C ARG A 280 2.91 -9.55 -9.67
N HIS A 281 3.08 -8.28 -9.33
CA HIS A 281 2.69 -7.71 -8.04
C HIS A 281 1.18 -7.87 -7.79
N LEU A 282 0.32 -7.60 -8.78
CA LEU A 282 -1.13 -7.84 -8.67
C LEU A 282 -1.49 -9.32 -8.48
N LEU A 283 -0.80 -10.23 -9.16
CA LEU A 283 -1.00 -11.68 -8.97
C LEU A 283 -0.55 -12.14 -7.59
N GLU A 284 0.57 -11.59 -7.09
CA GLU A 284 1.07 -11.91 -5.75
C GLU A 284 0.14 -11.37 -4.66
N MET A 285 -0.42 -10.17 -4.83
CA MET A 285 -1.49 -9.64 -3.98
C MET A 285 -2.68 -10.61 -3.89
N ILE A 286 -3.14 -11.14 -5.04
CA ILE A 286 -4.23 -12.14 -5.05
C ILE A 286 -3.84 -13.41 -4.28
N ARG A 287 -2.63 -13.93 -4.50
CA ARG A 287 -2.13 -15.11 -3.79
C ARG A 287 -2.08 -14.86 -2.27
N LEU A 288 -1.60 -13.69 -1.86
CA LEU A 288 -1.52 -13.28 -0.45
C LEU A 288 -2.91 -13.09 0.18
N SER A 289 -3.87 -12.51 -0.53
CA SER A 289 -5.27 -12.41 -0.05
C SER A 289 -5.88 -13.80 0.22
N ARG A 290 -5.53 -14.82 -0.57
CA ARG A 290 -5.98 -16.20 -0.30
C ARG A 290 -5.33 -16.81 0.95
N GLU A 291 -4.04 -16.55 1.19
CA GLU A 291 -3.36 -17.01 2.41
C GLU A 291 -3.87 -16.26 3.65
N ASP A 292 -4.18 -14.97 3.51
CA ASP A 292 -4.85 -14.14 4.52
C ASP A 292 -6.18 -14.77 4.93
N TRP A 293 -7.11 -14.98 3.99
CA TRP A 293 -8.40 -15.61 4.28
C TRP A 293 -8.30 -17.04 4.85
N LYS A 294 -7.24 -17.77 4.51
CA LYS A 294 -6.97 -19.08 5.08
C LYS A 294 -6.52 -18.98 6.53
N ALA A 295 -5.72 -17.97 6.89
CA ALA A 295 -5.32 -17.67 8.26
C ALA A 295 -6.53 -17.18 9.08
N ILE A 296 -7.28 -16.19 8.59
CA ILE A 296 -8.52 -15.66 9.22
C ILE A 296 -9.50 -16.77 9.57
N ARG A 297 -9.69 -17.74 8.67
CA ARG A 297 -10.64 -18.86 8.90
C ARG A 297 -10.14 -19.88 9.93
N ALA A 298 -8.83 -19.96 10.13
CA ALA A 298 -8.19 -20.87 11.08
C ALA A 298 -8.19 -20.30 12.51
N GLU A 299 -8.31 -18.99 12.67
CA GLU A 299 -8.46 -18.33 13.96
C GLU A 299 -9.66 -18.86 14.75
N THR A 300 -9.51 -18.84 16.08
CA THR A 300 -10.52 -19.33 17.01
C THR A 300 -10.91 -18.31 18.07
N ASP A 301 -10.10 -17.27 18.25
CA ASP A 301 -10.38 -16.14 19.13
C ASP A 301 -10.92 -14.94 18.35
N ASN A 302 -11.10 -13.84 19.07
CA ASN A 302 -11.65 -12.58 18.59
C ASN A 302 -10.98 -11.43 19.38
N ASP A 303 -9.69 -11.58 19.71
CA ASP A 303 -8.98 -10.62 20.57
C ASP A 303 -8.53 -9.41 19.75
N ARG A 304 -9.42 -8.42 19.61
CA ARG A 304 -9.12 -7.13 18.96
C ARG A 304 -8.64 -7.29 17.51
N GLU A 305 -9.40 -8.06 16.73
CA GLU A 305 -9.09 -8.36 15.33
C GLU A 305 -9.03 -7.11 14.45
N TRP A 306 -7.95 -7.01 13.66
CA TRP A 306 -7.84 -6.03 12.58
C TRP A 306 -8.73 -6.44 11.39
N LEU A 307 -8.68 -7.73 11.02
CA LEU A 307 -9.45 -8.34 9.91
C LEU A 307 -10.43 -9.38 10.46
N PRO A 308 -11.59 -8.97 11.01
CA PRO A 308 -12.54 -9.92 11.58
C PRO A 308 -13.08 -10.88 10.51
N GLY A 309 -12.94 -12.18 10.77
CA GLY A 309 -13.52 -13.24 9.96
C GLY A 309 -15.00 -13.51 10.25
N PRO A 310 -15.63 -14.45 9.52
CA PRO A 310 -17.06 -14.76 9.67
C PRO A 310 -17.49 -15.27 11.05
N LYS A 311 -16.55 -15.78 11.86
CA LYS A 311 -16.83 -16.28 13.21
C LYS A 311 -16.73 -15.15 14.25
N GLN A 312 -15.98 -14.10 13.95
CA GLN A 312 -15.74 -12.94 14.79
C GLN A 312 -16.86 -11.91 14.57
N LYS A 313 -17.90 -12.00 15.41
CA LYS A 313 -19.09 -11.16 15.27
C LYS A 313 -18.84 -9.71 15.68
N GLY A 314 -19.36 -8.79 14.87
CA GLY A 314 -19.39 -7.35 15.14
C GLY A 314 -18.88 -6.54 13.95
N PRO A 315 -19.40 -5.32 13.72
CA PRO A 315 -18.90 -4.46 12.66
C PRO A 315 -17.45 -4.04 12.98
N ASN A 316 -16.58 -4.07 11.98
CA ASN A 316 -15.24 -3.51 12.10
C ASN A 316 -15.36 -2.01 12.49
N PRO A 317 -14.64 -1.55 13.53
CA PRO A 317 -14.83 -0.21 14.08
C PRO A 317 -14.41 0.93 13.13
N LEU A 318 -13.60 0.65 12.10
CA LEU A 318 -13.14 1.63 11.12
C LEU A 318 -13.99 1.63 9.85
N THR A 319 -14.40 0.46 9.36
CA THR A 319 -15.12 0.35 8.09
C THR A 319 -16.63 0.14 8.25
N GLY A 320 -17.09 -0.23 9.44
CA GLY A 320 -18.46 -0.65 9.70
C GLY A 320 -18.85 -1.97 9.02
N LEU A 321 -17.90 -2.67 8.38
CA LEU A 321 -18.16 -3.91 7.66
C LEU A 321 -18.42 -5.05 8.65
N GLU A 322 -19.47 -5.82 8.39
CA GLU A 322 -19.70 -7.13 9.00
C GLU A 322 -19.43 -8.19 7.95
N VAL A 323 -18.51 -9.11 8.25
CA VAL A 323 -18.05 -10.14 7.30
C VAL A 323 -18.78 -11.44 7.60
N GLY A 324 -19.51 -11.97 6.61
CA GLY A 324 -20.11 -13.30 6.66
C GLY A 324 -19.48 -14.28 5.66
N GLU A 325 -19.83 -15.56 5.76
CA GLU A 325 -19.31 -16.59 4.85
C GLU A 325 -19.70 -16.37 3.39
N GLU A 326 -20.85 -15.72 3.14
CA GLU A 326 -21.30 -15.33 1.82
C GLU A 326 -20.35 -14.28 1.21
N GLN A 327 -19.98 -13.25 1.97
CA GLN A 327 -19.02 -12.22 1.54
C GLN A 327 -17.65 -12.83 1.26
N VAL A 328 -17.15 -13.72 2.13
CA VAL A 328 -15.86 -14.38 1.92
C VAL A 328 -15.89 -15.27 0.68
N THR A 329 -16.98 -16.03 0.47
CA THR A 329 -17.12 -16.87 -0.73
C THR A 329 -17.16 -16.03 -2.00
N ALA A 330 -17.91 -14.93 -2.00
CA ALA A 330 -17.99 -13.99 -3.12
C ALA A 330 -16.64 -13.31 -3.39
N TRP A 331 -15.90 -12.97 -2.34
CA TRP A 331 -14.56 -12.41 -2.43
C TRP A 331 -13.57 -13.39 -3.06
N LEU A 332 -13.52 -14.64 -2.60
CA LEU A 332 -12.64 -15.65 -3.20
C LEU A 332 -12.98 -15.92 -4.68
N ALA A 333 -14.25 -15.87 -5.06
CA ALA A 333 -14.66 -15.94 -6.47
C ALA A 333 -14.22 -14.70 -7.27
N THR A 334 -14.20 -13.52 -6.64
CA THR A 334 -13.67 -12.29 -7.23
C THR A 334 -12.16 -12.42 -7.48
N LEU A 335 -11.42 -12.99 -6.53
CA LEU A 335 -9.99 -13.27 -6.68
C LEU A 335 -9.72 -14.24 -7.84
N ASP A 336 -10.52 -15.31 -8.00
CA ASP A 336 -10.43 -16.22 -9.16
C ASP A 336 -10.62 -15.47 -10.48
N MET A 337 -11.63 -14.60 -10.55
CA MET A 337 -11.93 -13.82 -11.74
C MET A 337 -10.82 -12.81 -12.07
N ALA A 338 -10.29 -12.11 -11.05
CA ALA A 338 -9.21 -11.15 -11.21
C ALA A 338 -7.92 -11.85 -11.67
N GLU A 339 -7.61 -13.02 -11.12
CA GLU A 339 -6.47 -13.85 -11.54
C GLU A 339 -6.64 -14.32 -12.98
N ASP A 340 -7.81 -14.85 -13.35
CA ASP A 340 -8.14 -15.25 -14.72
C ASP A 340 -7.98 -14.09 -15.71
N LEU A 341 -8.34 -12.87 -15.30
CA LEU A 341 -8.21 -11.67 -16.12
C LEU A 341 -6.74 -11.32 -16.33
N LEU A 342 -5.96 -11.25 -15.24
CA LEU A 342 -4.52 -10.95 -15.29
C LEU A 342 -3.73 -12.04 -16.01
N GLU A 343 -4.20 -13.28 -16.03
CA GLU A 343 -3.64 -14.39 -16.79
C GLU A 343 -4.16 -14.47 -18.24
N GLY A 344 -5.09 -13.59 -18.63
CA GLY A 344 -5.65 -13.54 -19.98
C GLY A 344 -6.51 -14.76 -20.33
N ARG A 345 -6.96 -15.53 -19.33
CA ARG A 345 -7.90 -16.65 -19.49
C ARG A 345 -9.33 -16.17 -19.71
N VAL A 346 -9.66 -15.01 -19.14
CA VAL A 346 -10.87 -14.23 -19.44
C VAL A 346 -10.48 -12.83 -19.92
N LEU A 347 -11.36 -12.22 -20.70
CA LEU A 347 -11.12 -10.93 -21.34
C LEU A 347 -12.02 -9.84 -20.74
N LEU A 348 -11.48 -8.65 -20.53
CA LEU A 348 -12.26 -7.50 -20.06
C LEU A 348 -13.18 -7.00 -21.19
N PRO A 349 -14.48 -6.79 -20.96
CA PRO A 349 -15.36 -6.24 -21.98
C PRO A 349 -15.00 -4.78 -22.30
N HIS A 350 -15.26 -4.37 -23.53
CA HIS A 350 -15.20 -2.97 -23.93
C HIS A 350 -16.52 -2.55 -24.58
N PHE A 351 -17.18 -1.52 -24.06
CA PHE A 351 -18.55 -1.14 -24.44
C PHE A 351 -18.77 -0.85 -25.93
N ARG A 352 -17.71 -0.45 -26.67
CA ARG A 352 -17.78 -0.18 -28.12
C ARG A 352 -17.48 -1.38 -29.02
N VAL A 353 -17.04 -2.51 -28.47
CA VAL A 353 -16.53 -3.63 -29.26
C VAL A 353 -17.28 -4.91 -28.91
N ALA A 354 -18.04 -5.42 -29.88
CA ALA A 354 -18.78 -6.67 -29.75
C ALA A 354 -17.94 -7.88 -30.18
N GLY A 355 -18.08 -9.00 -29.46
CA GLY A 355 -17.47 -10.28 -29.82
C GLY A 355 -15.96 -10.39 -29.58
N LYS A 356 -15.32 -9.36 -29.02
CA LYS A 356 -13.93 -9.37 -28.56
C LYS A 356 -13.81 -8.66 -27.20
N GLY A 357 -12.86 -9.10 -26.39
CA GLY A 357 -12.51 -8.47 -25.12
C GLY A 357 -11.02 -8.14 -25.05
N ILE A 358 -10.63 -7.34 -24.07
CA ILE A 358 -9.26 -6.88 -23.83
C ILE A 358 -8.52 -7.98 -23.06
N ASN A 359 -7.42 -8.46 -23.62
CA ASN A 359 -6.51 -9.37 -22.93
C ASN A 359 -5.60 -8.59 -21.98
N MET A 360 -5.86 -8.68 -20.67
CA MET A 360 -5.10 -7.92 -19.67
C MET A 360 -3.69 -8.45 -19.46
N LYS A 361 -3.44 -9.74 -19.68
CA LYS A 361 -2.07 -10.27 -19.71
C LYS A 361 -1.24 -9.57 -20.77
N ARG A 362 -1.74 -9.47 -22.01
CA ARG A 362 -1.05 -8.76 -23.09
C ARG A 362 -0.97 -7.25 -22.86
N PHE A 363 -2.00 -6.65 -22.27
CA PHE A 363 -1.95 -5.23 -21.88
C PHE A 363 -0.70 -4.92 -21.04
N PHE A 364 -0.38 -5.75 -20.05
CA PHE A 364 0.81 -5.59 -19.22
C PHE A 364 2.10 -6.12 -19.86
N ASP A 365 2.06 -7.28 -20.53
CA ASP A 365 3.27 -7.95 -21.01
C ASP A 365 3.80 -7.40 -22.35
N GLU A 366 2.92 -6.79 -23.15
CA GLU A 366 3.25 -6.18 -24.44
C GLU A 366 2.96 -4.66 -24.44
N PRO A 367 3.53 -3.89 -23.49
CA PRO A 367 3.06 -2.54 -23.24
C PRO A 367 3.29 -1.62 -24.44
N LYS A 368 2.23 -0.90 -24.80
CA LYS A 368 2.23 0.23 -25.74
C LYS A 368 2.06 1.53 -24.96
N THR A 369 2.26 2.67 -25.62
CA THR A 369 1.95 4.00 -25.08
C THR A 369 0.59 3.98 -24.38
N PHE A 370 0.56 4.40 -23.11
CA PHE A 370 -0.65 4.47 -22.33
C PHE A 370 -1.34 5.81 -22.55
N ASP A 371 -2.39 5.80 -23.37
CA ASP A 371 -3.24 6.96 -23.61
C ASP A 371 -4.60 6.71 -22.94
N LEU A 372 -4.94 7.46 -21.89
CA LEU A 372 -6.16 7.24 -21.12
C LEU A 372 -7.42 7.48 -21.96
N VAL A 373 -7.45 8.58 -22.70
CA VAL A 373 -8.61 8.96 -23.52
C VAL A 373 -8.82 7.95 -24.63
N LEU A 374 -7.75 7.55 -25.32
CA LEU A 374 -7.79 6.54 -26.37
C LEU A 374 -7.96 5.12 -25.83
N SER A 375 -7.64 4.84 -24.56
CA SER A 375 -7.92 3.56 -23.92
C SER A 375 -9.40 3.42 -23.60
N ILE A 376 -10.01 4.48 -23.03
CA ILE A 376 -11.45 4.52 -22.76
C ILE A 376 -12.26 4.51 -24.06
N THR A 377 -11.81 5.25 -25.07
CA THR A 377 -12.55 5.33 -26.35
C THR A 377 -12.25 4.15 -27.26
N GLY A 378 -11.21 3.36 -27.02
CA GLY A 378 -10.91 2.11 -27.72
C GLY A 378 -9.64 2.05 -28.59
N PRO A 379 -9.21 3.10 -29.32
CA PRO A 379 -8.07 3.01 -30.22
C PRO A 379 -6.76 2.52 -29.57
N ALA A 380 -6.43 2.96 -28.36
CA ALA A 380 -5.17 2.58 -27.70
C ALA A 380 -5.20 1.15 -27.13
N ILE A 381 -6.39 0.62 -26.82
CA ILE A 381 -6.55 -0.77 -26.36
C ILE A 381 -6.79 -1.77 -27.49
N ALA A 382 -6.97 -1.27 -28.72
CA ALA A 382 -7.25 -2.11 -29.89
C ALA A 382 -6.25 -3.25 -30.13
N PRO A 383 -4.92 -3.08 -29.91
CA PRO A 383 -3.94 -4.16 -30.06
C PRO A 383 -4.16 -5.36 -29.13
N TYR A 384 -4.89 -5.17 -28.02
CA TYR A 384 -5.13 -6.18 -27.01
C TYR A 384 -6.49 -6.89 -27.17
N PHE A 385 -7.26 -6.57 -28.21
CA PHE A 385 -8.53 -7.24 -28.45
C PHE A 385 -8.36 -8.66 -28.97
N GLU A 386 -9.01 -9.60 -28.29
CA GLU A 386 -9.00 -11.02 -28.63
C GLU A 386 -10.40 -11.61 -28.59
N SER A 387 -10.56 -12.75 -29.26
CA SER A 387 -11.76 -13.57 -29.14
C SER A 387 -11.53 -14.62 -28.04
N GLY A 388 -12.53 -14.84 -27.19
CA GLY A 388 -12.41 -15.75 -26.05
C GLY A 388 -13.59 -15.60 -25.09
N ARG A 389 -13.45 -16.12 -23.87
CA ARG A 389 -14.41 -15.88 -22.78
C ARG A 389 -14.29 -14.42 -22.34
N ILE A 390 -15.34 -13.65 -22.53
CA ILE A 390 -15.42 -12.23 -22.14
C ILE A 390 -16.28 -12.15 -20.87
N LEU A 391 -15.84 -11.37 -19.88
CA LEU A 391 -16.65 -11.12 -18.69
C LEU A 391 -17.95 -10.38 -19.05
N THR A 392 -19.04 -10.75 -18.39
CA THR A 392 -20.38 -10.24 -18.63
C THR A 392 -20.85 -9.36 -17.47
N GLY A 393 -21.91 -8.57 -17.70
CA GLY A 393 -22.56 -7.81 -16.62
C GLY A 393 -23.04 -8.73 -15.49
N ASP A 394 -23.55 -9.92 -15.82
CA ASP A 394 -24.01 -10.89 -14.84
C ASP A 394 -22.89 -11.40 -13.93
N ASP A 395 -21.67 -11.56 -14.46
CA ASP A 395 -20.48 -11.93 -13.67
C ASP A 395 -20.15 -10.85 -12.63
N PHE A 396 -20.23 -9.56 -13.00
CA PHE A 396 -19.99 -8.43 -12.09
C PHE A 396 -21.15 -8.24 -11.09
N ASP A 397 -22.39 -8.39 -11.54
CA ASP A 397 -23.57 -8.23 -10.70
C ASP A 397 -23.66 -9.33 -9.65
N GLN A 398 -23.21 -10.55 -9.97
CA GLN A 398 -23.14 -11.65 -9.01
C GLN A 398 -22.21 -11.33 -7.84
N ILE A 399 -21.06 -10.73 -8.12
CA ILE A 399 -20.12 -10.30 -7.08
C ILE A 399 -20.75 -9.19 -6.24
N GLN A 400 -21.29 -8.15 -6.87
CA GLN A 400 -21.80 -6.98 -6.15
C GLN A 400 -23.02 -7.27 -5.25
N ARG A 401 -23.87 -8.24 -5.64
CA ARG A 401 -25.07 -8.60 -4.86
C ARG A 401 -24.76 -9.00 -3.42
N GLU A 402 -23.62 -9.64 -3.17
CA GLU A 402 -23.24 -10.18 -1.85
C GLU A 402 -22.65 -9.12 -0.91
N PHE A 403 -22.27 -7.94 -1.43
CA PHE A 403 -21.71 -6.84 -0.64
C PHE A 403 -22.63 -5.62 -0.53
N GLY A 404 -23.79 -5.61 -1.21
CA GLY A 404 -24.70 -4.47 -1.24
C GLY A 404 -24.15 -3.24 -1.98
N GLY A 405 -24.95 -2.16 -2.07
CA GLY A 405 -24.70 -1.04 -3.00
C GLY A 405 -23.41 -0.22 -2.81
N ALA A 406 -22.73 -0.34 -1.67
CA ALA A 406 -21.43 0.32 -1.42
C ALA A 406 -20.37 -0.60 -0.79
N GLY A 407 -20.74 -1.82 -0.35
CA GLY A 407 -19.85 -2.67 0.45
C GLY A 407 -18.71 -3.28 -0.37
N PHE A 408 -18.89 -3.53 -1.68
CA PHE A 408 -17.86 -4.20 -2.48
C PHE A 408 -16.58 -3.37 -2.59
N LEU A 409 -16.69 -2.07 -2.89
CA LEU A 409 -15.53 -1.19 -3.03
C LEU A 409 -14.83 -0.95 -1.69
N THR A 410 -15.59 -0.79 -0.61
CA THR A 410 -15.02 -0.68 0.74
C THR A 410 -14.33 -1.98 1.15
N PHE A 411 -14.94 -3.14 0.84
CA PHE A 411 -14.36 -4.44 1.11
C PHE A 411 -13.08 -4.67 0.32
N ALA A 412 -13.08 -4.40 -0.99
CA ALA A 412 -11.87 -4.49 -1.82
C ALA A 412 -10.79 -3.55 -1.31
N LEU A 413 -11.12 -2.27 -1.07
CA LEU A 413 -10.15 -1.32 -0.52
C LEU A 413 -9.65 -1.68 0.87
N TRP A 414 -10.35 -2.53 1.64
CA TRP A 414 -9.96 -2.95 2.99
C TRP A 414 -9.30 -4.33 3.05
N PHE A 415 -9.61 -5.28 2.17
CA PHE A 415 -9.11 -6.67 2.18
C PHE A 415 -8.21 -7.01 0.96
N ASN A 416 -7.83 -5.98 0.18
CA ASN A 416 -7.03 -5.96 -1.07
C ASN A 416 -7.75 -6.24 -2.41
#